data_AF-A0A7L6A7T3-F1
#
_entry.id   AF-A0A7L6A7T3-F1
#
_cell.length_a   1.000
_cell.length_b   1.000
_cell.length_c   1.000
_cell.angle_alpha   90.00
_cell.angle_beta   90.00
_cell.angle_gamma   90.00
#
_symmetry.space_group_name_H-M   'P 1'
#
loop_
_entity.id
_entity.type
_entity.pdbx_description
1 polymer ?
#
loop_
_entity_poly.entity_id
_entity_poly.type
_entity_poly.pdbx_seq_one_letter_code
_entity_poly.pdbx_strand_id
1 'polypeptide(L)' 'MKLLRISEYTGQFLAGNGDYSPIDKISKDDLLRLVDHTLGEDAIEMDPYDDQTIKNQAHQVIYKSIFKS' A
#
# COMPACT_ATOMS: atom_id res chain seq x y z
N MET A 1 -6.14 8.76 7.08
CA MET A 1 -5.08 8.92 6.05
C MET A 1 -5.04 7.69 5.17
N LYS A 2 -4.62 7.82 3.90
CA LYS A 2 -4.64 6.70 2.95
C LYS A 2 -3.29 5.99 2.92
N LEU A 3 -3.24 4.75 3.38
CA LEU A 3 -1.99 3.98 3.46
C LEU A 3 -1.63 3.32 2.14
N LEU A 4 -2.63 2.77 1.45
CA LEU A 4 -2.48 2.15 0.15
C LEU A 4 -3.37 2.86 -0.85
N ARG A 5 -2.78 3.22 -1.99
CA ARG A 5 -3.52 3.83 -3.09
C ARG A 5 -3.11 3.24 -4.43
N ILE A 6 -4.00 3.33 -5.40
CA ILE A 6 -3.69 2.95 -6.78
C ILE A 6 -3.65 4.24 -7.61
N SER A 7 -2.51 4.50 -8.25
CA SER A 7 -2.29 5.68 -9.07
C SER A 7 -1.53 5.30 -10.34
N GLU A 8 -1.96 5.83 -11.49
CA GLU A 8 -1.35 5.54 -12.80
C GLU A 8 -1.08 4.06 -13.06
N TYR A 9 -2.07 3.22 -12.78
CA TYR A 9 -2.00 1.77 -12.90
C TYR A 9 -0.97 1.06 -12.01
N THR A 10 -0.52 1.74 -10.95
CA THR A 10 0.55 1.30 -10.07
C THR A 10 0.07 1.36 -8.63
N GLY A 11 0.22 0.24 -7.90
CA GLY A 11 0.03 0.23 -6.46
C GLY A 11 1.10 1.07 -5.76
N GLN A 12 0.69 1.96 -4.87
CA GLN A 12 1.55 2.82 -4.08
C GLN A 12 1.21 2.71 -2.60
N PHE A 13 2.23 2.87 -1.74
CA PHE A 13 2.09 2.91 -0.29
C PHE A 13 2.58 4.24 0.27
N LEU A 14 2.07 4.63 1.43
CA LEU A 14 2.55 5.79 2.18
C LEU A 14 3.87 5.44 2.87
N ALA A 15 4.97 5.99 2.37
CA ALA A 15 6.29 5.80 2.92
C ALA A 15 6.49 6.64 4.21
N GLY A 16 7.51 6.29 4.98
CA GLY A 16 7.75 6.93 6.28
C GLY A 16 8.09 8.42 6.24
N ASN A 17 8.44 8.95 5.06
CA ASN A 17 8.65 10.38 4.80
C ASN A 17 7.34 11.13 4.51
N GLY A 18 6.20 10.43 4.42
CA GLY A 18 4.89 11.00 4.07
C GLY A 18 4.59 11.05 2.58
N ASP A 19 5.52 10.59 1.72
CA ASP A 19 5.32 10.51 0.28
C ASP A 19 4.76 9.14 -0.13
N TYR A 20 4.12 9.09 -1.30
CA TYR A 20 3.70 7.82 -1.89
C TYR A 20 4.81 7.20 -2.73
N SER A 21 5.21 5.99 -2.36
CA SER A 21 6.20 5.22 -3.10
C SER A 21 5.57 4.02 -3.80
N PRO A 22 6.11 3.59 -4.95
CA PRO A 22 5.70 2.35 -5.61
C PRO A 22 5.80 1.14 -4.69
N ILE A 23 4.77 0.28 -4.69
CA ILE A 23 4.66 -0.84 -3.75
C ILE A 23 5.70 -1.95 -3.93
N ASP A 24 6.35 -2.01 -5.09
CA ASP A 24 7.51 -2.89 -5.33
C ASP A 24 8.74 -2.49 -4.51
N LYS A 25 8.83 -1.23 -4.06
CA LYS A 25 9.94 -0.71 -3.26
C LYS A 25 9.71 -0.82 -1.76
N ILE A 26 8.59 -1.41 -1.34
CA ILE A 26 8.24 -1.48 0.07
C ILE A 26 9.27 -2.31 0.86
N SER A 27 9.80 -1.74 1.93
CA SER A 27 10.74 -2.42 2.81
C SER A 27 10.03 -3.07 4.01
N LYS A 28 10.77 -3.86 4.80
CA LYS A 28 10.24 -4.45 6.04
C LYS A 28 9.85 -3.38 7.05
N ASP A 29 10.66 -2.32 7.17
CA ASP A 29 10.40 -1.20 8.06
C ASP A 29 9.13 -0.43 7.64
N ASP A 30 8.93 -0.24 6.34
CA ASP A 30 7.70 0.36 5.82
C ASP A 30 6.48 -0.50 6.13
N LEU A 31 6.57 -1.83 5.93
CA LEU A 31 5.49 -2.75 6.27
C LEU A 31 5.13 -2.68 7.76
N LEU A 32 6.11 -2.70 8.66
CA LEU A 32 5.87 -2.56 10.10
C LEU A 32 5.14 -1.26 10.40
N ARG A 33 5.57 -0.16 9.77
CA ARG A 33 4.97 1.15 9.97
C ARG A 33 3.52 1.21 9.48
N LEU A 34 3.22 0.61 8.32
CA LEU A 34 1.84 0.50 7.84
C LEU A 34 0.97 -0.27 8.84
N VAL A 35 1.49 -1.38 9.39
CA VAL A 35 0.79 -2.15 10.42
C VAL A 35 0.57 -1.32 11.69
N ASP A 36 1.59 -0.61 12.17
CA ASP A 36 1.48 0.28 13.33
C ASP A 36 0.40 1.34 13.12
N HIS A 37 0.33 1.93 11.91
CA HIS A 37 -0.72 2.86 11.54
C HIS A 37 -2.11 2.19 11.59
N THR A 38 -2.27 0.97 11.06
CA THR A 38 -3.56 0.25 11.11
C THR A 38 -3.99 -0.17 12.51
N LEU A 39 -3.04 -0.33 13.43
CA LEU A 39 -3.29 -0.67 14.84
C LEU A 39 -3.56 0.59 15.70
N GLY A 40 -3.24 1.78 15.19
CA GLY A 40 -3.52 3.04 15.84
C GLY A 40 -5.00 3.44 15.80
N GLU A 41 -5.34 4.54 16.48
CA GLU A 41 -6.68 5.13 16.46
C GLU A 41 -6.95 5.99 15.21
N ASP A 42 -5.98 6.08 14.29
CA ASP A 42 -6.13 6.84 13.06
C ASP A 42 -7.18 6.20 12.14
N ALA A 43 -8.05 7.02 11.55
CA ALA A 43 -8.95 6.57 10.49
C ALA A 43 -8.12 6.26 9.24
N ILE A 44 -7.93 4.98 8.95
CA ILE A 44 -7.05 4.51 7.89
C ILE A 44 -7.89 4.07 6.69
N GLU A 45 -7.49 4.53 5.50
CA GLU A 45 -8.13 4.14 4.25
C GLU A 45 -7.13 3.42 3.33
N MET A 46 -7.65 2.48 2.55
CA MET A 46 -6.90 1.73 1.54
C MET A 46 -7.79 1.61 0.29
N ASP A 47 -7.20 1.84 -0.89
CA ASP A 47 -7.93 1.55 -2.13
C ASP A 47 -8.20 0.05 -2.23
N PRO A 48 -9.41 -0.35 -2.67
CA PRO A 48 -9.70 -1.75 -2.91
C PRO A 48 -8.76 -2.27 -3.99
N TYR A 49 -8.21 -3.47 -3.76
CA TYR A 49 -7.43 -4.15 -4.77
C TYR A 49 -8.27 -4.36 -6.05
N ASP A 50 -7.77 -3.88 -7.18
CA ASP A 50 -8.36 -4.06 -8.51
C ASP A 50 -7.24 -4.45 -9.50
N ASP A 51 -7.35 -5.64 -10.07
CA ASP A 51 -6.40 -6.22 -11.02
C ASP A 51 -6.45 -5.55 -12.41
N GLN A 52 -7.55 -4.87 -12.73
CA GLN A 52 -7.68 -4.07 -13.97
C GLN A 52 -6.95 -2.73 -13.83
N THR A 53 -6.87 -2.21 -12.61
CA THR A 53 -6.16 -0.96 -12.35
C THR A 53 -4.67 -1.20 -12.18
N ILE A 54 -4.21 -2.25 -11.48
CA ILE A 54 -2.77 -2.52 -11.33
C ILE A 54 -2.28 -3.40 -12.49
N LYS A 55 -1.56 -2.84 -13.47
CA LYS A 55 -1.07 -3.62 -14.63
C LYS A 55 0.11 -4.54 -14.33
N ASN A 56 0.93 -4.18 -13.34
CA ASN A 56 2.13 -4.94 -13.00
C ASN A 56 1.80 -6.10 -12.05
N GLN A 57 2.07 -7.34 -12.46
CA GLN A 57 1.81 -8.55 -11.67
C GLN A 57 2.53 -8.56 -10.31
N ALA A 58 3.76 -8.05 -10.23
CA ALA A 58 4.48 -7.96 -8.96
C ALA A 58 3.76 -7.02 -7.99
N HIS A 59 3.30 -5.87 -8.49
CA HIS A 59 2.53 -4.92 -7.70
C HIS A 59 1.19 -5.54 -7.29
N GLN A 60 0.52 -6.30 -8.16
CA GLN A 60 -0.72 -7.00 -7.82
C GLN A 60 -0.52 -7.96 -6.65
N VAL A 61 0.54 -8.79 -6.70
CA VAL A 61 0.84 -9.78 -5.66
C VAL A 61 1.13 -9.09 -4.32
N ILE A 62 2.01 -8.09 -4.31
CA ILE A 62 2.40 -7.38 -3.07
C ILE A 62 1.21 -6.62 -2.50
N TYR A 63 0.49 -5.86 -3.33
CA TYR A 63 -0.67 -5.08 -2.90
C TYR A 63 -1.77 -5.97 -2.32
N LYS A 64 -2.09 -7.07 -2.99
CA LYS A 64 -3.06 -8.06 -2.51
C LYS A 64 -2.62 -8.70 -1.20
N SER A 65 -1.33 -9.00 -1.05
CA SER A 65 -0.79 -9.57 0.18
C SER A 65 -0.97 -8.63 1.36
N ILE A 66 -0.74 -7.34 1.19
CA ILE A 66 -0.89 -6.35 2.27
C ILE A 66 -2.37 -6.08 2.55
N PHE A 67 -3.20 -5.93 1.51
CA PHE A 67 -4.63 -5.64 1.67
C PHE A 67 -5.43 -6.81 2.30
N LYS A 68 -5.03 -8.06 2.08
CA LYS A 68 -5.69 -9.25 2.64
C LYS A 68 -5.16 -9.67 4.02
N SER A 69 -4.05 -9.11 4.49
CA SER A 69 -3.38 -9.58 5.70
C SER A 69 -4.08 -9.17 6.99
#